data_AF-S4XZ87-F1
#
_entry.id   AF-S4XZ87-F1
#
_cell.length_a   1.000
_cell.length_b   1.000
_cell.length_c   1.000
_cell.angle_alpha   90.00
_cell.angle_beta   90.00
_cell.angle_gamma   90.00
#
_symmetry.space_group_name_H-M   'P 1'
#
loop_
_entity.id
_entity.type
_entity.pdbx_description
1 polymer ?
#
loop_
_entity_poly.entity_id
_entity_poly.type
_entity_poly.pdbx_seq_one_letter_code
_entity_poly.pdbx_strand_id
1 'polypeptide(L)'
;MIELTFKLTPEDGEPRDIVVRIHEPTRNPPEEEWPWDVVVDIDGRRTATYGVDPLDAVENGARHAAIVLRGVHGAALDPPIEPRMKEGK
;
A
#
# COMPACT_ATOMS: atom_id res chain seq x y z
N MET A 1 1.52 -10.07 -5.21
CA MET A 1 1.76 -9.05 -4.15
C MET A 1 2.71 -7.97 -4.68
N ILE A 2 2.45 -6.69 -4.39
CA ILE A 2 3.36 -5.55 -4.62
C ILE A 2 3.93 -5.10 -3.26
N GLU A 3 5.25 -4.92 -3.16
CA GLU A 3 5.93 -4.37 -1.97
C GLU A 3 6.74 -3.14 -2.38
N LEU A 4 6.53 -2.04 -1.67
CA LEU A 4 7.21 -0.76 -1.86
C LEU A 4 7.90 -0.36 -0.56
N THR A 5 9.15 0.09 -0.63
CA THR A 5 9.89 0.59 0.54
C THR A 5 10.19 2.06 0.35
N PHE A 6 9.78 2.87 1.33
CA PHE A 6 10.02 4.30 1.38
C PHE A 6 11.02 4.60 2.49
N LYS A 7 11.93 5.55 2.23
CA LYS A 7 12.80 6.10 3.27
C LYS A 7 12.06 7.27 3.92
N LEU A 8 11.88 7.19 5.23
CA LEU A 8 11.40 8.30 6.05
C LEU A 8 12.60 8.97 6.70
N THR A 9 12.80 10.25 6.42
CA THR A 9 13.83 11.07 7.08
C THR A 9 13.13 12.18 7.89
N PRO A 10 12.80 11.94 9.17
CA PRO A 10 12.15 12.94 10.00
C PRO A 10 13.11 14.09 10.35
N GLU A 11 12.59 15.29 10.61
CA GLU A 11 13.42 16.47 10.93
C GLU A 11 14.28 16.27 12.20
N ASP A 12 13.77 15.53 13.20
CA ASP A 12 14.43 15.31 14.50
C ASP A 12 14.61 13.82 14.86
N GLY A 13 14.94 12.96 13.89
CA GLY A 13 15.12 11.54 14.19
C GLY A 13 15.94 10.77 13.18
N GLU A 14 16.24 9.52 13.54
CA GLU A 14 16.96 8.61 12.66
C GLU A 14 16.10 8.21 11.45
N PRO A 15 16.69 8.16 10.24
CA PRO A 15 16.00 7.65 9.07
C PRO A 15 15.52 6.22 9.29
N ARG A 16 14.29 5.92 8.86
CA ARG A 16 13.73 4.56 8.95
C ARG A 16 13.03 4.16 7.66
N ASP A 17 12.96 2.85 7.44
CA ASP A 17 12.21 2.29 6.33
C ASP A 17 10.74 2.16 6.69
N ILE A 18 9.87 2.58 5.76
CA ILE A 18 8.44 2.29 5.78
C ILE A 18 8.15 1.32 4.65
N VAL A 19 7.57 0.18 5.00
CA VAL A 19 7.18 -0.83 4.01
C VAL A 19 5.68 -0.73 3.77
N VAL A 20 5.30 -0.63 2.51
CA VAL A 20 3.92 -0.74 2.03
C VAL A 20 3.78 -2.03 1.23
N ARG A 21 2.78 -2.84 1.57
CA ARG A 21 2.43 -4.03 0.80
C ARG A 21 0.99 -3.92 0.33
N ILE A 22 0.80 -4.08 -0.98
CA ILE A 22 -0.51 -4.26 -1.57
C ILE A 22 -0.62 -5.74 -1.93
N HIS A 23 -1.53 -6.43 -1.24
CA HIS A 23 -1.76 -7.85 -1.44
C HIS A 23 -2.46 -8.10 -2.77
N GLU A 24 -2.65 -9.38 -3.11
CA GLU A 24 -3.44 -9.73 -4.29
C GLU A 24 -4.92 -9.44 -4.02
N PRO A 25 -5.64 -8.86 -4.99
CA PRO A 25 -7.07 -8.60 -4.84
C PRO A 25 -7.81 -9.93 -4.75
N THR A 26 -8.74 -10.02 -3.81
CA THR A 26 -9.59 -11.19 -3.58
C THR A 26 -11.01 -10.85 -4.00
N ARG A 27 -11.72 -11.86 -4.55
CA ARG A 27 -13.11 -11.71 -4.93
C ARG A 27 -14.00 -11.98 -3.73
N ASN A 28 -14.82 -11.01 -3.38
CA ASN A 28 -15.85 -11.13 -2.35
C ASN A 28 -17.02 -12.02 -2.81
N PRO A 29 -17.86 -12.49 -1.87
CA PRO A 29 -19.11 -13.15 -2.21
C PRO A 29 -19.98 -12.33 -3.19
N PRO A 30 -20.74 -12.97 -4.09
CA PRO A 30 -21.52 -12.28 -5.11
C PRO A 30 -22.58 -11.29 -4.58
N GLU A 31 -22.95 -11.40 -3.31
CA GLU A 31 -23.96 -10.57 -2.66
C GLU A 31 -23.42 -9.21 -2.17
N GLU A 32 -22.10 -9.01 -2.18
CA GLU A 32 -21.46 -7.78 -1.73
C GLU A 32 -21.55 -6.66 -2.77
N GLU A 33 -21.82 -5.43 -2.31
CA GLU A 33 -21.80 -4.23 -3.16
C GLU A 33 -20.43 -4.01 -3.80
N TRP A 34 -19.36 -4.40 -3.09
CA TRP A 34 -17.99 -4.28 -3.53
C TRP A 34 -17.38 -5.66 -3.85
N PRO A 35 -17.38 -6.08 -5.12
CA PRO A 35 -17.05 -7.46 -5.50
C PRO A 35 -15.58 -7.84 -5.34
N TRP A 36 -14.68 -6.87 -5.18
CA TRP A 36 -13.26 -7.11 -4.97
C TRP A 36 -12.74 -6.34 -3.76
N ASP A 37 -11.94 -7.00 -2.93
CA ASP A 37 -11.17 -6.38 -1.86
C ASP A 37 -9.67 -6.54 -2.12
N VAL A 38 -8.87 -5.65 -1.55
CA VAL A 38 -7.43 -5.81 -1.44
C VAL A 38 -6.98 -5.36 -0.06
N VAL A 39 -6.07 -6.12 0.54
CA VAL A 39 -5.43 -5.74 1.79
C VAL A 39 -4.21 -4.88 1.49
N VAL A 40 -4.13 -3.74 2.16
CA VAL A 40 -2.97 -2.85 2.20
C VAL A 40 -2.35 -2.91 3.59
N ASP A 41 -1.07 -3.23 3.67
CA ASP A 41 -0.27 -3.24 4.89
C ASP A 41 0.71 -2.07 4.84
N ILE A 42 0.58 -1.11 5.76
CA ILE A 42 1.45 0.06 5.89
C ILE A 42 2.16 -0.04 7.23
N ASP A 43 3.45 -0.32 7.21
CA ASP A 43 4.29 -0.43 8.42
C ASP A 43 3.69 -1.40 9.47
N GLY A 44 3.11 -2.52 9.02
CA GLY A 44 2.47 -3.53 9.87
C GLY A 44 0.99 -3.28 10.17
N ARG A 45 0.42 -2.16 9.72
CA ARG A 45 -1.00 -1.83 9.90
C ARG A 45 -1.80 -2.21 8.65
N ARG A 46 -2.73 -3.15 8.82
CA ARG A 46 -3.53 -3.69 7.72
C ARG A 46 -4.89 -3.00 7.63
N THR A 47 -5.24 -2.61 6.41
CA THR A 47 -6.55 -2.06 6.04
C THR A 47 -7.03 -2.73 4.77
N ALA A 48 -8.31 -3.09 4.69
CA ALA A 48 -8.92 -3.52 3.44
C ALA A 48 -9.46 -2.31 2.67
N THR A 49 -9.19 -2.27 1.37
CA THR A 49 -9.85 -1.37 0.42
C THR A 49 -10.61 -2.19 -0.60
N TYR A 50 -11.59 -1.59 -1.27
CA TYR A 50 -12.49 -2.32 -2.15
C TYR A 50 -12.54 -1.70 -3.54
N GLY A 51 -13.04 -2.45 -4.52
CA GLY A 51 -13.25 -1.98 -5.88
C GLY A 51 -14.28 -2.80 -6.65
N VAL A 52 -14.69 -2.27 -7.79
CA VAL A 52 -15.66 -2.90 -8.69
C VAL A 52 -15.03 -4.00 -9.56
N ASP A 53 -13.71 -3.95 -9.72
CA ASP A 53 -12.90 -4.96 -10.39
C ASP A 53 -11.53 -5.08 -9.68
N PRO A 54 -10.69 -6.10 -10.01
CA PRO A 54 -9.41 -6.31 -9.33
C PRO A 54 -8.44 -5.13 -9.44
N LEU A 55 -8.43 -4.44 -10.59
CA LEU A 55 -7.54 -3.31 -10.83
C LEU A 55 -7.99 -2.10 -10.03
N ASP A 56 -9.30 -1.80 -10.05
CA ASP A 56 -9.89 -0.72 -9.23
C ASP A 56 -9.61 -0.93 -7.73
N ALA A 57 -9.73 -2.17 -7.23
CA ALA A 57 -9.39 -2.48 -5.85
C ALA A 57 -7.91 -2.17 -5.53
N VAL A 58 -6.98 -2.56 -6.41
CA VAL A 58 -5.54 -2.27 -6.27
C VAL A 58 -5.25 -0.76 -6.33
N GLU A 59 -5.88 -0.04 -7.25
CA GLU A 59 -5.75 1.43 -7.36
C GLU A 59 -6.28 2.13 -6.11
N ASN A 60 -7.39 1.67 -5.56
CA ASN A 60 -7.95 2.14 -4.29
C ASN A 60 -6.98 1.89 -3.13
N GLY A 61 -6.35 0.71 -3.10
CA GLY A 61 -5.34 0.37 -2.11
C GLY A 61 -4.09 1.26 -2.20
N ALA A 62 -3.57 1.47 -3.41
CA ALA A 62 -2.43 2.35 -3.65
C ALA A 62 -2.73 3.81 -3.27
N ARG A 63 -3.92 4.30 -3.64
CA ARG A 63 -4.42 5.64 -3.27
C ARG A 63 -4.57 5.80 -1.76
N HIS A 64 -5.11 4.80 -1.07
CA HIS A 64 -5.20 4.80 0.38
C HIS A 64 -3.80 4.90 1.02
N ALA A 65 -2.85 4.07 0.57
CA ALA A 65 -1.48 4.12 1.06
C ALA A 65 -0.84 5.50 0.85
N ALA A 66 -0.99 6.09 -0.34
CA ALA A 66 -0.48 7.42 -0.63
C ALA A 66 -1.07 8.50 0.29
N ILE A 67 -2.38 8.45 0.56
CA ILE A 67 -3.05 9.38 1.48
C ILE A 67 -2.52 9.22 2.91
N VAL A 68 -2.40 7.98 3.40
CA VAL A 68 -1.90 7.71 4.76
C VAL A 68 -0.45 8.15 4.90
N LEU A 69 0.42 7.76 3.96
CA LEU A 69 1.82 8.13 3.95
C LEU A 69 2.00 9.65 3.94
N ARG A 70 1.29 10.37 3.06
CA ARG A 70 1.32 11.84 3.00
C ARG A 70 0.74 12.49 4.25
N GLY A 71 -0.36 11.97 4.79
CA GLY A 71 -1.01 12.52 5.97
C GLY A 71 -0.19 12.37 7.25
N VAL A 72 0.55 11.27 7.38
CA VAL A 72 1.37 10.98 8.57
C VAL A 72 2.76 11.59 8.46
N HIS A 73 3.36 11.63 7.26
CA HIS A 73 4.78 11.98 7.10
C HIS A 73 5.03 13.23 6.24
N GLY A 74 4.01 13.77 5.57
CA GLY A 74 4.13 15.02 4.80
C GLY A 74 5.24 14.97 3.76
N ALA A 75 6.18 15.92 3.84
CA ALA A 75 7.33 16.04 2.95
C ALA A 75 8.57 15.24 3.40
N ALA A 76 8.50 14.53 4.53
CA ALA A 76 9.62 13.75 5.09
C ALA A 76 9.80 12.37 4.41
N LEU A 77 8.96 12.04 3.44
CA LEU A 77 9.02 10.81 2.65
C LEU A 77 9.84 11.04 1.38
N ASP A 78 10.97 10.35 1.29
CA ASP A 78 11.64 10.20 0.00
C ASP A 78 10.81 9.29 -0.91
N PRO A 79 10.78 9.54 -2.23
CA PRO A 79 10.13 8.65 -3.19
C PRO A 79 10.68 7.21 -3.08
N PRO A 80 9.87 6.19 -3.41
CA PRO A 80 10.23 4.81 -3.16
C PRO A 80 11.50 4.43 -3.93
N ILE A 81 12.40 3.73 -3.25
CA ILE A 81 13.56 3.09 -3.90
C ILE A 81 12.98 1.99 -4.80
N GLU A 82 13.46 1.90 -6.05
CA GLU A 82 12.90 1.06 -7.13
C GLU A 82 12.30 -0.28 -6.66
N PRO A 83 11.17 -0.71 -7.25
CA PRO A 83 10.49 -1.93 -6.82
C PRO A 83 11.45 -3.11 -6.93
N ARG A 84 11.77 -3.74 -5.79
CA ARG A 84 12.37 -5.07 -5.77
C ARG A 84 11.31 -6.05 -6.25
N MET A 85 11.19 -6.20 -7.57
CA MET A 85 10.55 -7.38 -8.13
C MET A 85 11.35 -8.57 -7.62
N LYS A 86 10.76 -9.42 -6.77
CA LYS A 86 11.33 -10.72 -6.51
C LYS A 86 11.40 -11.43 -7.85
N GLU A 87 12.58 -11.51 -8.45
CA GLU A 87 12.82 -12.43 -9.55
C GLU A 87 12.43 -13.82 -9.05
N GLY A 88 11.36 -14.35 -9.65
CA GLY A 88 10.88 -15.69 -9.36
C GLY A 88 12.03 -16.67 -9.55
N LYS A 89 12.21 -17.53 -8.55
CA LYS A 89 12.98 -18.76 -8.71
C LYS A 89 12.03 -19.88 -9.10
#